data_AF-A0A382TQN4-F1
#
_entry.id   AF-A0A382TQN4-F1
#
_cell.length_a   1.000
_cell.length_b   1.000
_cell.length_c   1.000
_cell.angle_alpha   90.00
_cell.angle_beta   90.00
_cell.angle_gamma   90.00
#
_symmetry.space_group_name_H-M   'P 1'
#
loop_
_entity.id
_entity.type
_entity.pdbx_description
1 polymer ?
#
loop_
_entity_poly.entity_id
_entity_poly.type
_entity_poly.pdbx_seq_one_letter_code
_entity_poly.pdbx_strand_id
1 'polypeptide(L)'
;MTFVYRFVNDEVIAEDIVQDTLVKLYTHKDYYRNIAKFSTWIYTIAANLAKTELRKKKRRKVTNLSEMGSEDWEYQIPSVERDTGEIVQGQFAERKIQKAIQSLPLHFRTVVILRDIQELSYE
;
A
#
# COMPACT_ATOMS: atom_id res chain seq x y z
N MET A 1 -0.21 5.32 -8.34
CA MET A 1 -0.43 3.90 -8.06
C MET A 1 0.69 3.32 -7.19
N THR A 2 1.96 3.40 -7.61
CA THR A 2 3.13 2.86 -6.88
C THR A 2 3.21 3.28 -5.40
N PHE A 3 3.02 4.56 -5.08
CA PHE A 3 3.00 5.03 -3.68
C PHE A 3 2.02 4.23 -2.82
N VAL A 4 0.76 4.11 -3.28
CA VAL A 4 -0.31 3.43 -2.53
C VAL A 4 -0.04 1.93 -2.47
N TYR A 5 0.37 1.31 -3.58
CA TYR A 5 0.71 -0.11 -3.60
C TYR A 5 1.82 -0.47 -2.62
N ARG A 6 2.92 0.30 -2.60
CA ARG A 6 3.99 0.13 -1.61
C ARG A 6 3.48 0.30 -0.19
N PHE A 7 2.48 1.16 0.01
CA PHE A 7 1.89 1.42 1.31
C PHE A 7 1.01 0.28 1.83
N VAL A 8 0.10 -0.25 1.00
CA VAL A 8 -0.92 -1.24 1.42
C VAL A 8 -0.57 -2.70 1.09
N ASN A 9 0.36 -2.92 0.16
CA ASN A 9 0.78 -4.24 -0.33
C ASN A 9 -0.38 -5.12 -0.84
N ASP A 10 -1.29 -4.51 -1.57
CA ASP A 10 -2.51 -5.13 -2.08
C ASP A 10 -2.93 -4.33 -3.32
N GLU A 11 -2.90 -4.96 -4.48
CA GLU A 11 -3.04 -4.28 -5.77
C GLU A 11 -4.46 -3.72 -5.96
N VAL A 12 -5.47 -4.52 -5.67
CA VAL A 12 -6.89 -4.14 -5.78
C VAL A 12 -7.20 -2.99 -4.83
N ILE A 13 -6.80 -3.11 -3.56
CA ILE A 13 -7.00 -2.02 -2.58
C ILE A 13 -6.23 -0.76 -3.00
N ALA A 14 -5.05 -0.91 -3.59
CA ALA A 14 -4.28 0.23 -4.05
C ALA A 14 -4.95 0.97 -5.21
N GLU A 15 -5.56 0.24 -6.15
CA GLU A 15 -6.33 0.81 -7.25
C GLU A 15 -7.55 1.59 -6.72
N ASP A 16 -8.34 0.98 -5.83
CA ASP A 16 -9.50 1.62 -5.20
C ASP A 16 -9.11 2.93 -4.50
N ILE A 17 -8.03 2.91 -3.70
CA ILE A 17 -7.55 4.11 -3.00
C ILE A 17 -7.09 5.18 -3.99
N VAL A 18 -6.45 4.81 -5.10
CA VAL A 18 -6.03 5.77 -6.14
C VAL A 18 -7.27 6.41 -6.77
N GLN A 19 -8.29 5.62 -7.09
CA GLN A 19 -9.54 6.12 -7.64
C GLN A 19 -10.20 7.11 -6.67
N ASP A 20 -10.36 6.73 -5.41
CA ASP A 20 -10.89 7.58 -4.35
C ASP A 20 -10.07 8.87 -4.18
N THR A 21 -8.74 8.77 -4.29
CA THR A 21 -7.84 9.93 -4.22
C THR A 21 -8.17 10.92 -5.33
N LEU A 22 -8.32 10.45 -6.58
CA LEU A 22 -8.62 11.30 -7.73
C LEU A 22 -10.02 11.93 -7.64
N VAL A 23 -11.01 11.16 -7.18
CA VAL A 23 -12.37 11.68 -6.93
C VAL A 23 -12.33 12.78 -5.87
N LYS A 24 -11.63 12.56 -4.75
CA LYS A 24 -11.49 13.57 -3.68
C LYS A 24 -10.74 14.80 -4.15
N LEU A 25 -9.68 14.61 -4.93
CA LEU A 25 -8.91 15.69 -5.53
C LEU A 25 -9.79 16.60 -6.40
N TYR A 26 -10.60 16.00 -7.29
CA TYR A 26 -11.47 16.76 -8.19
C TYR A 26 -12.62 17.46 -7.46
N THR A 27 -13.23 16.78 -6.49
CA THR A 27 -14.36 17.31 -5.71
C THR A 27 -13.94 18.41 -4.73
N HIS A 28 -12.72 18.35 -4.20
CA HIS A 28 -12.21 19.31 -3.21
C HIS A 28 -11.15 20.26 -3.79
N LYS A 29 -11.05 20.39 -5.11
CA LYS A 29 -10.04 21.24 -5.78
C LYS A 29 -10.00 22.67 -5.25
N ASP A 30 -11.16 23.22 -4.86
CA ASP A 30 -11.30 24.60 -4.37
C ASP A 30 -10.72 24.79 -2.94
N TYR A 31 -10.45 23.70 -2.23
CA TYR A 31 -9.80 23.73 -0.91
C TYR A 31 -8.26 23.72 -1.00
N TYR A 32 -7.69 23.53 -2.18
CA TYR A 32 -6.25 23.60 -2.36
C TYR A 32 -5.76 25.03 -2.14
N ARG A 33 -4.89 25.20 -1.15
CA ARG A 33 -4.19 26.46 -0.88
C ARG A 33 -2.76 26.33 -1.40
N ASN A 34 -2.26 27.36 -2.07
CA ASN A 34 -0.90 27.41 -2.63
C ASN A 34 0.21 27.60 -1.57
N ILE A 35 0.00 27.04 -0.38
CA ILE A 35 0.95 27.03 0.75
C ILE A 35 1.85 25.79 0.74
N ALA A 36 1.51 24.79 -0.07
CA ALA A 36 2.28 23.55 -0.25
C ALA A 36 2.25 23.15 -1.72
N LYS A 37 3.21 22.32 -2.15
CA LYS A 37 3.19 21.75 -3.51
C LYS A 37 1.92 20.92 -3.71
N PHE A 38 1.39 20.93 -4.92
CA PHE A 38 0.23 20.11 -5.29
C PHE A 38 0.46 18.61 -5.04
N SER A 39 1.69 18.15 -5.30
CA SER A 39 2.13 16.79 -4.98
C SER A 39 1.97 16.47 -3.48
N THR A 40 2.36 17.39 -2.59
CA THR A 40 2.19 17.23 -1.15
C THR A 40 0.71 17.05 -0.79
N TRP A 41 -0.18 17.82 -1.43
CA TRP A 41 -1.61 17.73 -1.16
C TRP A 41 -2.21 16.39 -1.61
N ILE A 42 -1.94 15.95 -2.85
CA ILE A 42 -2.47 14.67 -3.35
C ILE A 42 -1.89 13.47 -2.58
N TYR A 43 -0.60 13.49 -2.21
CA TYR A 43 -0.01 12.44 -1.37
C TYR A 43 -0.60 12.41 0.04
N THR A 44 -0.97 13.57 0.59
CA THR A 44 -1.66 13.64 1.89
C THR A 44 -3.03 12.96 1.83
N ILE A 45 -3.80 13.20 0.76
CA ILE A 45 -5.09 12.53 0.54
C ILE A 45 -4.90 11.02 0.43
N ALA A 46 -3.99 10.57 -0.44
CA ALA A 46 -3.70 9.16 -0.67
C ALA A 46 -3.22 8.44 0.61
N ALA A 47 -2.30 9.06 1.36
CA ALA A 47 -1.78 8.50 2.60
C ALA A 47 -2.85 8.37 3.69
N ASN A 48 -3.76 9.33 3.78
CA ASN A 48 -4.86 9.30 4.75
C ASN A 48 -5.88 8.20 4.41
N LEU A 49 -6.21 8.03 3.13
CA LEU A 49 -7.05 6.93 2.65
C LEU A 49 -6.38 5.57 2.94
N ALA A 50 -5.11 5.41 2.57
CA ALA A 50 -4.36 4.17 2.82
C ALA A 50 -4.26 3.81 4.31
N LYS A 51 -3.97 4.78 5.19
CA LYS A 51 -3.98 4.58 6.64
C LYS A 51 -5.37 4.14 7.15
N THR A 52 -6.43 4.73 6.60
CA THR A 52 -7.81 4.38 6.96
C THR A 52 -8.14 2.95 6.56
N GLU A 53 -7.78 2.54 5.35
CA GLU A 53 -8.00 1.17 4.86
C GLU A 53 -7.21 0.14 5.66
N LEU A 54 -5.94 0.41 5.99
CA LEU A 54 -5.15 -0.49 6.85
C LEU A 54 -5.76 -0.62 8.26
N ARG A 55 -6.30 0.46 8.82
CA ARG A 55 -7.02 0.41 10.11
C ARG A 55 -8.31 -0.39 10.00
N LYS A 56 -9.07 -0.28 8.90
CA LYS A 56 -10.26 -1.11 8.62
C LYS A 56 -9.89 -2.59 8.47
N LYS A 57 -8.86 -2.92 7.68
CA LYS A 57 -8.36 -4.28 7.48
C LYS A 57 -7.93 -4.93 8.80
N LYS A 58 -7.24 -4.19 9.68
CA LYS A 58 -6.88 -4.66 11.03
C LYS A 58 -8.11 -4.99 11.89
N ARG A 59 -9.17 -4.17 11.84
CA ARG A 59 -10.41 -4.41 12.60
C ARG A 59 -11.21 -5.60 12.05
N ARG A 60 -11.31 -5.75 10.72
CA ARG A 60 -12.01 -6.87 10.07
C ARG A 60 -11.36 -8.23 10.36
N LYS A 61 -10.03 -8.28 10.54
CA LYS A 61 -9.33 -9.52 10.95
C LYS A 61 -9.74 -10.05 12.33
N VAL A 62 -10.30 -9.20 13.20
CA VAL A 62 -10.74 -9.61 14.56
C VAL A 62 -12.15 -10.21 14.54
N THR A 63 -12.89 -10.11 13.43
CA THR A 63 -14.27 -10.59 13.29
C THR A 63 -14.41 -11.90 12.52
N ASN A 64 -13.34 -12.71 12.41
CA ASN A 64 -13.46 -14.09 11.98
C ASN A 64 -14.00 -14.92 13.16
N LEU A 65 -15.30 -14.78 13.42
CA LEU A 65 -16.08 -15.65 14.30
C LEU A 65 -16.33 -16.98 13.59
N SER A 66 -15.25 -17.66 13.18
CA SER A 66 -15.29 -18.95 12.49
C SER A 66 -14.37 -19.98 13.16
N GLU A 67 -13.97 -19.76 14.41
CA GLU A 67 -13.54 -20.84 15.31
C GLU A 67 -14.77 -21.53 15.91
N MET A 68 -15.54 -22.19 15.04
CA MET A 68 -16.46 -23.27 15.43
C MET A 68 -16.77 -24.06 14.15
N GLY A 69 -15.88 -24.99 13.79
CA GLY A 69 -16.17 -25.98 12.76
C GLY A 69 -14.98 -26.36 11.90
N SER A 70 -14.43 -27.55 12.20
CA SER A 70 -13.69 -28.48 11.34
C SER A 70 -12.39 -28.03 10.65
N GLU A 71 -11.38 -28.87 10.85
CA GLU A 71 -10.08 -28.92 10.18
C GLU A 71 -10.19 -28.79 8.66
N ASP A 72 -9.88 -27.62 8.10
CA ASP A 72 -9.54 -27.48 6.69
C ASP A 72 -8.04 -27.24 6.57
N TRP A 73 -7.31 -28.31 6.28
CA TRP A 73 -5.93 -28.27 5.83
C TRP A 73 -5.91 -27.63 4.43
N GLU A 74 -5.57 -26.34 4.36
CA GLU A 74 -5.40 -25.65 3.09
C GLU A 74 -4.17 -26.21 2.36
N TYR A 75 -4.41 -27.01 1.33
CA TYR A 75 -3.40 -27.54 0.42
C TYR A 75 -2.57 -26.40 -0.20
N GLN A 76 -1.29 -26.30 0.17
CA GLN A 76 -0.34 -25.48 -0.56
C GLN A 76 0.00 -26.17 -1.89
N ILE A 77 -0.52 -25.64 -3.00
CA ILE A 77 -0.10 -26.04 -4.35
C ILE A 77 1.27 -25.39 -4.60
N PRO A 78 2.36 -26.16 -4.81
CA PRO A 78 3.64 -25.57 -5.21
C PRO A 78 3.52 -25.05 -6.64
N SER A 79 3.62 -23.74 -6.83
CA SER A 79 3.70 -23.16 -8.18
C SER A 79 5.06 -23.50 -8.79
N VAL A 80 5.05 -24.21 -9.92
CA VAL A 80 6.22 -24.59 -10.71
C VAL A 80 7.06 -23.36 -11.04
N GLU A 81 8.29 -23.34 -10.55
CA GLU A 81 9.32 -22.35 -10.88
C GLU A 81 9.58 -22.35 -12.38
N ARG A 82 9.41 -21.18 -13.02
CA ARG A 82 9.98 -20.91 -14.34
C ARG A 82 11.23 -20.08 -14.13
N ASP A 83 12.37 -20.77 -14.26
CA ASP A 83 13.71 -20.23 -14.19
C ASP A 83 13.97 -19.27 -15.36
N THR A 84 14.10 -17.99 -15.03
CA THR A 84 14.75 -16.95 -15.85
C THR A 84 15.55 -16.09 -14.87
N GLY A 85 16.77 -16.52 -14.56
CA GLY A 85 17.60 -16.04 -13.44
C GLY A 85 17.64 -14.51 -13.22
N GLU A 86 17.59 -13.69 -14.27
CA GLU A 86 17.61 -12.23 -14.14
C GLU A 86 16.26 -11.62 -13.72
N ILE A 87 15.14 -12.13 -14.25
CA ILE A 87 13.78 -11.67 -13.89
C ILE A 87 13.44 -12.15 -12.47
N VAL A 88 13.84 -13.38 -12.16
CA VAL A 88 13.66 -14.00 -10.85
C VAL A 88 14.39 -13.19 -9.78
N GLN A 89 15.66 -12.82 -10.00
CA GLN A 89 16.45 -12.05 -9.03
C GLN A 89 15.86 -10.66 -8.74
N GLY A 90 15.36 -9.96 -9.75
CA GLY A 90 14.65 -8.68 -9.60
C GLY A 90 13.38 -8.80 -8.75
N GLN A 91 12.56 -9.80 -9.03
CA GLN A 91 11.32 -10.07 -8.27
C GLN A 91 11.61 -10.48 -6.82
N PHE A 92 12.69 -11.24 -6.58
CA PHE A 92 13.12 -11.61 -5.22
C PHE A 92 13.56 -10.38 -4.41
N ALA A 93 14.34 -9.49 -5.02
CA ALA A 93 14.75 -8.24 -4.39
C ALA A 93 13.54 -7.36 -4.08
N GLU A 94 12.61 -7.21 -5.02
CA GLU A 94 11.39 -6.42 -4.86
C GLU A 94 10.50 -6.95 -3.72
N ARG A 95 10.32 -8.27 -3.62
CA ARG A 95 9.57 -8.89 -2.52
C ARG A 95 10.23 -8.64 -1.17
N LYS A 96 11.57 -8.69 -1.08
CA LYS A 96 12.31 -8.38 0.16
C LYS A 96 12.14 -6.93 0.57
N ILE A 97 12.30 -5.99 -0.37
CA ILE A 97 12.09 -4.55 -0.15
C ILE A 97 10.67 -4.31 0.33
N GLN A 98 9.68 -4.90 -0.34
CA GLN A 98 8.28 -4.74 0.01
C GLN A 98 7.97 -5.27 1.41
N LYS A 99 8.52 -6.45 1.78
CA LYS A 99 8.41 -6.97 3.15
C LYS A 99 9.06 -6.05 4.18
N ALA A 100 10.21 -5.48 3.88
CA ALA A 100 10.88 -4.52 4.76
C ALA A 100 10.01 -3.26 4.97
N ILE A 101 9.48 -2.68 3.90
CA ILE A 101 8.56 -1.53 3.95
C ILE A 101 7.31 -1.86 4.81
N GLN A 102 6.76 -3.07 4.66
CA GLN A 102 5.61 -3.53 5.44
C GLN A 102 5.91 -3.78 6.92
N SER A 103 7.16 -4.06 7.28
CA SER A 103 7.58 -4.20 8.68
C SER A 103 7.65 -2.87 9.43
N LEU A 104 7.76 -1.75 8.71
CA LEU A 104 7.86 -0.42 9.31
C LEU A 104 6.52 0.04 9.92
N PRO A 105 6.56 0.76 11.06
CA PRO A 105 5.41 1.49 11.57
C PRO A 105 4.84 2.47 10.52
N LEU A 106 3.52 2.68 10.53
CA LEU A 106 2.81 3.47 9.51
C LEU A 106 3.39 4.87 9.28
N HIS A 107 3.87 5.52 10.34
CA HIS A 107 4.50 6.83 10.24
C HIS A 107 5.80 6.77 9.42
N PHE A 108 6.72 5.88 9.79
CA PHE A 108 8.00 5.70 9.08
C PHE A 108 7.81 5.17 7.65
N ARG A 109 6.84 4.28 7.44
CA ARG A 109 6.49 3.79 6.09
C ARG A 109 6.12 4.93 5.15
N THR A 110 5.36 5.92 5.63
CA THR A 110 4.97 7.08 4.84
C THR A 110 6.22 7.86 4.39
N VAL A 111 7.13 8.14 5.33
CA VAL A 111 8.35 8.91 5.05
C VAL A 111 9.26 8.18 4.06
N VAL A 112 9.52 6.89 4.28
CA VAL A 112 10.37 6.06 3.41
C VAL A 112 9.83 6.01 1.98
N ILE A 113 8.52 5.78 1.79
CA ILE A 113 7.95 5.72 0.44
C ILE A 113 8.00 7.09 -0.23
N LEU A 114 7.70 8.18 0.48
CA LEU A 114 7.76 9.52 -0.10
C LEU A 114 9.19 9.94 -0.47
N ARG A 115 10.18 9.57 0.35
CA ARG A 115 11.57 9.95 0.13
C ARG A 115 12.27 9.05 -0.88
N ASP A 116 12.25 7.74 -0.65
CA ASP A 116 13.12 6.80 -1.37
C ASP A 116 12.46 6.24 -2.64
N ILE A 117 11.13 6.35 -2.77
CA ILE A 117 10.40 5.83 -3.93
C ILE A 117 9.78 6.95 -4.77
N GLN A 118 9.36 8.05 -4.15
CA GLN A 118 8.81 9.22 -4.86
C GLN A 118 9.82 10.36 -5.00
N GLU A 119 11.04 10.20 -4.51
CA GLU A 119 12.16 11.16 -4.61
C GLU A 119 11.83 12.57 -4.09
N LEU A 120 10.86 12.71 -3.19
CA LEU A 120 10.47 14.02 -2.66
C LEU A 120 11.55 14.56 -1.73
N SER A 121 11.78 15.88 -1.81
CA SER A 121 12.68 16.60 -0.90
C SER A 121 12.09 16.71 0.50
N TYR A 122 12.95 16.94 1.49
CA TYR A 122 12.57 17.18 2.89
C TYR A 122 11.96 18.59 3.12
N GLU A 123 12.02 19.45 2.12
CA GLU A 123 11.58 20.86 2.17
C GLU A 123 10.09 21.06 1.89
#